data_AF-A0A3A6HNP0-F1
#
_entry.id   AF-A0A3A6HNP0-F1
#
_cell.length_a   1.000
_cell.length_b   1.000
_cell.length_c   1.000
_cell.angle_alpha   90.00
_cell.angle_beta   90.00
_cell.angle_gamma   90.00
#
_symmetry.space_group_name_H-M   'P 1'
#
loop_
_entity.id
_entity.type
_entity.pdbx_description
1 polymer ?
#
loop_
_entity_poly.entity_id
_entity_poly.type
_entity_poly.pdbx_seq_one_letter_code
_entity_poly.pdbx_strand_id
1 'polypeptide(L)'
;MKSYDEIEKAYADMVADSKISDRLRTLLKEKRARMEQVQKEQIYGYKVNDKNLLVVDDLPAENVKFIFYKIEEYIQNPPAELVTEVMERHKGWNTELTYEEAIPLVSLSAIQEYVAEELSVKNMAFILSECPQSAENLRAILARPFADFPADDIRRAYRDKVQAENSNSLLDWKKRVRRVSRNSIYTGTITLERRLGSPSLQKQCALERVELFDHQALVSKEQFEQVNRILKEAKREKTHMEI
;
A
#
# COMPACT_ATOMS: atom_id res chain seq x y z
N MET A 1 -2.23 -24.89 8.75
CA MET A 1 -1.66 -24.22 7.57
C MET A 1 -0.15 -24.31 7.76
N LYS A 2 0.60 -24.99 6.87
CA LYS A 2 2.02 -25.29 7.13
C LYS A 2 2.88 -24.05 6.86
N SER A 3 3.85 -23.78 7.74
CA SER A 3 4.76 -22.62 7.60
C SER A 3 5.75 -22.83 6.43
N TYR A 4 6.40 -21.77 5.96
CA TYR A 4 7.40 -21.85 4.89
C TYR A 4 8.57 -22.77 5.28
N ASP A 5 9.03 -22.70 6.53
CA ASP A 5 10.05 -23.61 7.07
C ASP A 5 9.60 -25.08 7.04
N GLU A 6 8.31 -25.35 7.27
CA GLU A 6 7.75 -26.70 7.17
C GLU A 6 7.66 -27.19 5.71
N ILE A 7 7.48 -26.30 4.74
CA ILE A 7 7.42 -26.62 3.31
C ILE A 7 8.82 -26.83 2.73
N GLU A 8 9.79 -25.99 3.14
CA GLU A 8 11.18 -26.07 2.70
C GLU A 8 11.92 -27.24 3.36
N LYS A 9 11.65 -27.50 4.65
CA LYS A 9 12.10 -28.72 5.34
C LYS A 9 11.44 -29.97 4.77
N ALA A 10 10.14 -29.94 4.48
CA ALA A 10 9.50 -31.05 3.76
C ALA A 10 10.10 -31.26 2.37
N TYR A 11 10.56 -30.22 1.67
CA TYR A 11 11.28 -30.37 0.41
C TYR A 11 12.66 -31.00 0.62
N ALA A 12 13.45 -30.55 1.60
CA ALA A 12 14.76 -31.14 1.91
C ALA A 12 14.63 -32.62 2.31
N ASP A 13 13.66 -32.95 3.16
CA ASP A 13 13.38 -34.31 3.61
C ASP A 13 12.79 -35.18 2.47
N MET A 14 11.94 -34.64 1.58
CA MET A 14 11.33 -35.40 0.48
C MET A 14 12.19 -35.47 -0.80
N VAL A 15 13.16 -34.57 -1.00
CA VAL A 15 14.20 -34.70 -2.03
C VAL A 15 15.13 -35.85 -1.67
N ALA A 16 15.43 -36.03 -0.38
CA ALA A 16 16.14 -37.21 0.11
C ALA A 16 15.33 -38.51 -0.12
N ASP A 17 13.99 -38.43 -0.18
CA ASP A 17 13.06 -39.57 -0.27
C ASP A 17 12.35 -39.74 -1.64
N SER A 18 12.71 -38.98 -2.67
CA SER A 18 12.20 -39.03 -4.07
C SER A 18 10.68 -38.83 -4.30
N LYS A 19 9.86 -38.51 -3.29
CA LYS A 19 8.38 -38.50 -3.36
C LYS A 19 7.72 -37.11 -3.47
N ILE A 20 8.20 -36.20 -4.31
CA ILE A 20 7.48 -34.92 -4.51
C ILE A 20 6.33 -35.11 -5.51
N SER A 21 5.09 -34.95 -5.04
CA SER A 21 3.88 -34.86 -5.89
C SER A 21 4.02 -33.74 -6.92
N ASP A 22 3.68 -34.01 -8.19
CA ASP A 22 3.76 -33.03 -9.29
C ASP A 22 3.04 -31.72 -8.99
N ARG A 23 1.95 -31.77 -8.20
CA ARG A 23 1.21 -30.59 -7.75
C ARG A 23 2.07 -29.65 -6.91
N LEU A 24 2.91 -30.19 -6.02
CA LEU A 24 3.81 -29.40 -5.18
C LEU A 24 4.96 -28.81 -6.00
N ARG A 25 5.51 -29.55 -6.97
CA ARG A 25 6.54 -29.02 -7.89
C ARG A 25 6.03 -27.83 -8.69
N THR A 26 4.81 -27.93 -9.23
CA THR A 26 4.18 -26.86 -9.99
C THR A 26 3.96 -25.61 -9.12
N LEU A 27 3.41 -25.77 -7.91
CA LEU A 27 3.22 -24.67 -6.97
C LEU A 27 4.52 -23.94 -6.62
N LEU A 28 5.61 -24.70 -6.40
CA LEU A 28 6.92 -24.11 -6.11
C LEU A 28 7.50 -23.36 -7.32
N LYS A 29 7.30 -23.88 -8.54
CA LYS A 29 7.74 -23.20 -9.77
C LYS A 29 6.97 -21.89 -10.00
N GLU A 30 5.65 -21.91 -9.78
CA GLU A 30 4.79 -20.72 -9.87
C GLU A 30 5.16 -19.68 -8.80
N LYS A 31 5.43 -20.12 -7.57
CA LYS A 31 5.94 -19.25 -6.50
C LYS A 31 7.22 -18.54 -6.93
N ARG A 32 8.23 -19.29 -7.42
CA ARG A 32 9.50 -18.71 -7.87
C ARG A 32 9.31 -17.70 -8.98
N ALA A 33 8.50 -18.02 -9.99
CA ALA A 33 8.20 -17.10 -11.09
C ALA A 33 7.51 -15.82 -10.61
N ARG A 34 6.57 -15.91 -9.68
CA ARG A 34 5.94 -14.72 -9.09
C ARG A 34 6.95 -13.91 -8.27
N MET A 35 7.82 -14.57 -7.51
CA MET A 35 8.87 -13.90 -6.74
C MET A 35 9.85 -13.14 -7.64
N GLU A 36 10.30 -13.75 -8.73
CA GLU A 36 11.13 -13.07 -9.73
C GLU A 36 10.42 -11.85 -10.32
N GLN A 37 9.11 -11.93 -10.54
CA GLN A 37 8.33 -10.79 -11.00
C GLN A 37 8.22 -9.69 -9.93
N VAL A 38 7.92 -10.06 -8.68
CA VAL A 38 7.87 -9.14 -7.53
C VAL A 38 9.19 -8.41 -7.34
N GLN A 39 10.32 -9.11 -7.50
CA GLN A 39 11.65 -8.52 -7.43
C GLN A 39 11.86 -7.48 -8.54
N LYS A 40 11.38 -7.75 -9.76
CA LYS A 40 11.43 -6.80 -10.89
C LYS A 40 10.50 -5.59 -10.69
N GLU A 41 9.42 -5.75 -9.94
CA GLU A 41 8.43 -4.69 -9.66
C GLU A 41 8.96 -3.60 -8.72
N GLN A 42 10.13 -3.78 -8.08
CA GLN A 42 10.74 -2.82 -7.12
C GLN A 42 9.71 -2.29 -6.11
N ILE A 43 9.18 -3.20 -5.29
CA ILE A 43 8.10 -2.91 -4.35
C ILE A 43 8.58 -1.89 -3.32
N TYR A 44 8.00 -0.69 -3.37
CA TYR A 44 8.29 0.40 -2.44
C TYR A 44 8.10 -0.05 -0.98
N GLY A 45 9.07 0.20 -0.10
CA GLY A 45 9.06 -0.35 1.28
C GLY A 45 9.96 -1.56 1.47
N TYR A 46 10.42 -2.15 0.37
CA TYR A 46 11.31 -3.29 0.37
C TYR A 46 12.48 -3.10 -0.59
N LYS A 47 13.56 -3.85 -0.34
CA LYS A 47 14.70 -4.02 -1.22
C LYS A 47 15.02 -5.50 -1.36
N VAL A 48 15.77 -5.86 -2.40
CA VAL A 48 16.25 -7.23 -2.61
C VAL A 48 17.66 -7.34 -2.04
N ASN A 49 17.90 -8.32 -1.17
CA ASN A 49 19.25 -8.57 -0.64
C ASN A 49 20.08 -9.48 -1.56
N ASP A 50 21.34 -9.74 -1.20
CA ASP A 50 22.26 -10.58 -1.99
C ASP A 50 21.79 -12.03 -2.18
N LYS A 51 20.82 -12.48 -1.38
CA LYS A 51 20.19 -13.81 -1.47
C LYS A 51 18.90 -13.79 -2.32
N ASN A 52 18.62 -12.70 -3.03
CA ASN A 52 17.39 -12.46 -3.77
C ASN A 52 16.11 -12.52 -2.90
N LEU A 53 16.23 -12.22 -1.60
CA LEU A 53 15.08 -12.16 -0.70
C LEU A 53 14.57 -10.73 -0.57
N LEU A 54 13.25 -10.58 -0.48
CA LEU A 54 12.61 -9.30 -0.23
C LEU A 54 12.79 -8.96 1.26
N VAL A 55 13.59 -7.94 1.55
CA VAL A 55 13.85 -7.45 2.90
C VAL A 55 13.36 -6.02 3.05
N VAL A 56 13.09 -5.61 4.28
CA VAL A 56 12.59 -4.26 4.56
C VAL A 56 13.62 -3.21 4.14
N ASP A 57 13.14 -2.15 3.47
CA ASP A 57 13.90 -0.93 3.24
C ASP A 57 13.43 0.15 4.21
N ASP A 58 14.25 0.46 5.21
CA ASP A 58 13.81 1.11 6.44
C ASP A 58 13.10 2.45 6.21
N LEU A 59 13.61 3.31 5.33
CA LEU A 59 13.00 4.62 5.06
C LEU A 59 11.67 4.51 4.30
N PRO A 60 11.60 3.88 3.10
CA PRO A 60 10.33 3.61 2.43
C PRO A 60 9.33 2.84 3.29
N ALA A 61 9.78 1.93 4.15
CA ALA A 61 8.91 1.15 5.01
C ALA A 61 8.14 2.01 6.03
N GLU A 62 8.77 3.03 6.61
CA GLU A 62 8.06 3.97 7.50
C GLU A 62 6.97 4.75 6.74
N ASN A 63 7.23 5.13 5.48
CA ASN A 63 6.22 5.74 4.62
C ASN A 63 5.06 4.78 4.32
N VAL A 64 5.32 3.49 4.10
CA VAL A 64 4.25 2.47 3.91
C VAL A 64 3.39 2.35 5.17
N LYS A 65 4.01 2.21 6.34
CA LYS A 65 3.30 2.12 7.63
C LYS A 65 2.42 3.34 7.84
N PHE A 66 2.97 4.53 7.57
CA PHE A 66 2.25 5.79 7.68
C PHE A 66 1.03 5.86 6.78
N ILE A 67 1.13 5.40 5.52
CA ILE A 67 0.00 5.39 4.58
C ILE A 67 -1.18 4.61 5.15
N PHE A 68 -0.95 3.39 5.65
CA PHE A 68 -2.03 2.57 6.21
C PHE A 68 -2.61 3.17 7.49
N TYR A 69 -1.74 3.61 8.40
CA TYR A 69 -2.15 4.28 9.63
C TYR A 69 -3.04 5.49 9.36
N LYS A 70 -2.61 6.40 8.46
CA LYS A 70 -3.37 7.63 8.16
C LYS A 70 -4.66 7.37 7.38
N ILE A 71 -4.67 6.41 6.46
CA ILE A 71 -5.91 6.05 5.78
C ILE A 71 -6.93 5.52 6.79
N GLU A 72 -6.51 4.65 7.71
CA GLU A 72 -7.38 4.13 8.76
C GLU A 72 -7.89 5.25 9.69
N GLU A 73 -7.00 6.13 10.15
CA GLU A 73 -7.33 7.28 10.98
C GLU A 73 -8.35 8.21 10.29
N TYR A 74 -8.09 8.61 9.05
CA TYR A 74 -8.90 9.57 8.31
C TYR A 74 -10.19 8.99 7.74
N ILE A 75 -10.32 7.67 7.65
CA ILE A 75 -11.61 7.04 7.37
C ILE A 75 -12.57 7.24 8.54
N GLN A 76 -12.07 7.10 9.77
CA GLN A 76 -12.89 7.22 10.97
C GLN A 76 -13.12 8.70 11.31
N ASN A 77 -12.09 9.53 11.12
CA ASN A 77 -12.10 10.95 11.43
C ASN A 77 -11.47 11.74 10.27
N PRO A 78 -12.23 12.03 9.20
CA PRO A 78 -11.70 12.75 8.05
C PRO A 78 -11.15 14.13 8.42
N PRO A 79 -10.06 14.59 7.76
CA PRO A 79 -9.57 15.96 7.90
C PRO A 79 -10.66 16.99 7.65
N ALA A 80 -10.71 18.04 8.48
CA ALA A 80 -11.76 19.05 8.43
C ALA A 80 -11.83 19.77 7.06
N GLU A 81 -10.69 19.91 6.39
CA GLU A 81 -10.62 20.48 5.04
C GLU A 81 -11.41 19.64 4.03
N LEU A 82 -11.33 18.30 4.13
CA LEU A 82 -12.08 17.41 3.25
C LEU A 82 -13.58 17.45 3.54
N VAL A 83 -13.97 17.52 4.81
CA VAL A 83 -15.39 17.64 5.20
C VAL A 83 -15.96 18.96 4.69
N THR A 84 -15.21 20.06 4.84
CA THR A 84 -15.59 21.38 4.34
C THR A 84 -15.73 21.38 2.82
N GLU A 85 -14.79 20.76 2.09
CA GLU A 85 -14.88 20.64 0.63
C GLU A 85 -16.14 19.89 0.18
N VAL A 86 -16.54 18.84 0.91
CA VAL A 86 -17.79 18.12 0.66
C VAL A 86 -19.00 19.03 0.88
N MET A 87 -19.05 19.77 2.00
CA MET A 87 -20.14 20.70 2.29
C MET A 87 -20.28 21.78 1.20
N GLU A 88 -19.17 22.41 0.82
CA GLU A 88 -19.16 23.45 -0.22
C GLU A 88 -19.59 22.90 -1.59
N ARG A 89 -19.15 21.68 -1.94
CA ARG A 89 -19.61 21.02 -3.17
C ARG A 89 -21.12 20.81 -3.17
N HIS A 90 -21.74 20.45 -2.03
CA HIS A 90 -23.18 20.18 -1.94
C HIS A 90 -24.05 21.43 -1.86
N LYS A 91 -23.55 22.55 -1.31
CA LYS A 91 -24.22 23.85 -1.41
C LYS A 91 -24.52 24.23 -2.87
N GLY A 92 -23.62 23.88 -3.80
CA GLY A 92 -23.83 24.06 -5.24
C GLY A 92 -25.01 23.27 -5.83
N TRP A 93 -25.57 22.32 -5.09
CA TRP A 93 -26.71 21.46 -5.47
C TRP A 93 -27.98 21.80 -4.68
N ASN A 94 -28.05 22.99 -4.08
CA ASN A 94 -29.16 23.45 -3.23
C ASN A 94 -29.44 22.56 -2.00
N THR A 95 -28.44 21.80 -1.55
CA THR A 95 -28.53 20.99 -0.32
C THR A 95 -27.46 21.47 0.65
N GLU A 96 -27.87 22.07 1.76
CA GLU A 96 -26.96 22.38 2.86
C GLU A 96 -26.79 21.15 3.73
N LEU A 97 -25.55 20.64 3.82
CA LEU A 97 -25.18 19.58 4.74
C LEU A 97 -24.62 20.17 6.03
N THR A 98 -24.96 19.56 7.16
CA THR A 98 -24.21 19.76 8.41
C THR A 98 -22.83 19.11 8.32
N TYR A 99 -21.95 19.44 9.27
CA TYR A 99 -20.60 18.86 9.31
C TYR A 99 -20.67 17.34 9.49
N GLU A 100 -21.53 16.88 10.39
CA GLU A 100 -21.74 15.46 10.72
C GLU A 100 -22.29 14.67 9.52
N GLU A 101 -23.19 15.27 8.73
CA GLU A 101 -23.72 14.66 7.51
C GLU A 101 -22.69 14.58 6.39
N ALA A 102 -21.71 15.49 6.37
CA ALA A 102 -20.65 15.52 5.37
C ALA A 102 -19.51 14.53 5.63
N ILE A 103 -19.26 14.13 6.89
CA ILE A 103 -18.24 13.13 7.27
C ILE A 103 -18.35 11.84 6.44
N PRO A 104 -19.49 11.12 6.40
CA PRO A 104 -19.60 9.86 5.68
C PRO A 104 -19.50 10.03 4.14
N LEU A 105 -19.63 11.25 3.64
CA LEU A 105 -19.55 11.57 2.21
C LEU A 105 -18.12 11.89 1.74
N VAL A 106 -17.15 11.99 2.66
CA VAL A 106 -15.74 12.15 2.30
C VAL A 106 -15.24 10.89 1.60
N SER A 107 -14.96 11.02 0.30
CA SER A 107 -14.52 9.88 -0.48
C SER A 107 -13.13 9.39 -0.06
N LEU A 108 -12.93 8.07 -0.09
CA LEU A 108 -11.62 7.48 0.14
C LEU A 108 -10.55 7.96 -0.85
N SER A 109 -10.93 8.34 -2.08
CA SER A 109 -9.98 8.94 -3.02
C SER A 109 -9.46 10.28 -2.52
N ALA A 110 -10.32 11.10 -1.91
CA ALA A 110 -9.92 12.37 -1.31
C ALA A 110 -8.98 12.13 -0.12
N ILE A 111 -9.30 11.15 0.74
CA ILE A 111 -8.43 10.74 1.85
C ILE A 111 -7.05 10.29 1.32
N GLN A 112 -7.00 9.43 0.29
CA GLN A 112 -5.74 8.97 -0.29
C GLN A 112 -4.91 10.12 -0.88
N GLU A 113 -5.57 11.13 -1.47
CA GLU A 113 -4.89 12.31 -1.99
C GLU A 113 -4.37 13.22 -0.89
N TYR A 114 -5.12 13.39 0.19
CA TYR A 114 -4.69 14.13 1.37
C TYR A 114 -3.48 13.45 2.04
N VAL A 115 -3.52 12.12 2.21
CA VAL A 115 -2.38 11.33 2.73
C VAL A 115 -1.16 11.48 1.83
N ALA A 116 -1.34 11.48 0.50
CA ALA A 116 -0.25 11.67 -0.44
C ALA A 116 0.37 13.08 -0.33
N GLU A 117 -0.46 14.10 -0.11
CA GLU A 117 0.00 15.47 0.12
C GLU A 117 0.81 15.59 1.42
N GLU A 118 0.23 15.11 2.52
CA GLU A 118 0.87 15.11 3.84
C GLU A 118 2.22 14.39 3.80
N LEU A 119 2.25 13.20 3.19
CA LEU A 119 3.47 12.39 3.06
C LEU A 119 4.52 13.08 2.18
N SER A 120 4.10 13.70 1.09
CA SER A 120 4.97 14.44 0.18
C SER A 120 5.68 15.58 0.90
N VAL A 121 4.91 16.44 1.58
CA VAL A 121 5.45 17.59 2.33
C VAL A 121 6.35 17.13 3.46
N LYS A 122 5.95 16.11 4.23
CA LYS A 122 6.76 15.58 5.33
C LYS A 122 8.08 14.96 4.84
N ASN A 123 8.07 14.26 3.71
CA ASN A 123 9.32 13.74 3.12
C ASN A 123 10.21 14.86 2.59
N MET A 124 9.65 15.92 1.99
CA MET A 124 10.42 17.12 1.63
C MET A 124 11.04 17.78 2.86
N ALA A 125 10.27 17.94 3.94
CA ALA A 125 10.76 18.48 5.20
C ALA A 125 11.88 17.61 5.81
N PHE A 126 11.79 16.28 5.69
CA PHE A 126 12.85 15.37 6.11
C PHE A 126 14.15 15.53 5.31
N ILE A 127 14.07 15.72 3.99
CA ILE A 127 15.24 15.98 3.14
C ILE A 127 15.83 17.38 3.41
N LEU A 128 14.97 18.34 3.73
CA LEU A 128 15.39 19.68 4.12
C LEU A 128 16.01 19.69 5.52
N SER A 129 15.57 18.80 6.41
CA SER A 129 16.08 18.69 7.76
C SER A 129 17.58 18.39 7.73
N GLU A 130 18.32 19.01 8.63
CA GLU A 130 19.75 18.73 8.83
C GLU A 130 19.98 17.44 9.64
N CYS A 131 18.90 16.70 9.92
CA CYS A 131 18.96 15.45 10.65
C CYS A 131 19.55 14.33 9.78
N PRO A 132 20.26 13.36 10.39
CA PRO A 132 20.68 12.15 9.70
C PRO A 132 19.50 11.45 9.02
N GLN A 133 19.71 10.94 7.81
CA GLN A 133 18.68 10.24 7.03
C GLN A 133 18.46 8.81 7.57
N SER A 134 17.77 8.71 8.71
CA SER A 134 17.45 7.45 9.40
C SER A 134 15.94 7.25 9.53
N ALA A 135 15.51 5.99 9.68
CA ALA A 135 14.10 5.65 9.87
C ALA A 135 13.51 6.22 11.18
N GLU A 136 14.33 6.35 12.22
CA GLU A 136 13.93 6.99 13.48
C GLU A 136 13.57 8.46 13.28
N ASN A 137 14.43 9.22 12.57
CA ASN A 137 14.19 10.64 12.30
C ASN A 137 13.00 10.84 11.36
N LEU A 138 12.86 9.99 10.34
CA LEU A 138 11.70 10.02 9.46
C LEU A 138 10.42 9.75 10.26
N ARG A 139 10.40 8.74 11.14
CA ARG A 139 9.25 8.43 11.99
C ARG A 139 8.89 9.59 12.90
N ALA A 140 9.88 10.27 13.48
CA ALA A 140 9.65 11.46 14.31
C ALA A 140 8.98 12.59 13.52
N ILE A 141 9.39 12.83 12.28
CA ILE A 141 8.75 13.81 11.38
C ILE A 141 7.34 13.37 11.01
N LEU A 142 7.15 12.09 10.66
CA LEU A 142 5.86 11.54 10.29
C LEU A 142 4.83 11.62 11.42
N ALA A 143 5.25 11.46 12.67
CA ALA A 143 4.39 11.53 13.86
C ALA A 143 3.87 12.94 14.17
N ARG A 144 4.54 14.00 13.70
CA ARG A 144 4.10 15.38 13.95
C ARG A 144 2.79 15.70 13.21
N PRO A 145 1.90 16.54 13.77
CA PRO A 145 0.69 16.99 13.07
C PRO A 145 1.00 17.61 11.71
N PHE A 146 0.14 17.41 10.71
CA PHE A 146 0.38 18.00 9.39
C PHE A 146 0.35 19.54 9.41
N ALA A 147 -0.45 20.13 10.29
CA ALA A 147 -0.53 21.58 10.49
C ALA A 147 0.81 22.22 10.89
N ASP A 148 1.75 21.46 11.46
CA ASP A 148 3.10 21.93 11.81
C ASP A 148 3.97 22.20 10.58
N PHE A 149 3.54 21.78 9.38
CA PHE A 149 4.32 21.83 8.15
C PHE A 149 3.73 22.89 7.21
N PRO A 150 4.33 24.10 7.13
CA PRO A 150 3.90 25.12 6.16
C PRO A 150 4.24 24.63 4.75
N ALA A 151 3.27 23.97 4.11
CA ALA A 151 3.50 23.18 2.91
C ALA A 151 4.09 24.00 1.74
N ASP A 152 3.61 25.22 1.54
CA ASP A 152 4.10 26.10 0.47
C ASP A 152 5.56 26.53 0.67
N ASP A 153 5.93 26.86 1.91
CA ASP A 153 7.30 27.25 2.24
C ASP A 153 8.27 26.06 2.13
N ILE A 154 7.84 24.87 2.59
CA ILE A 154 8.62 23.63 2.44
C ILE A 154 8.81 23.30 0.96
N ARG A 155 7.76 23.35 0.14
CA ARG A 155 7.86 23.10 -1.32
C ARG A 155 8.78 24.11 -2.00
N ARG A 156 8.73 25.39 -1.59
CA ARG A 156 9.64 26.43 -2.11
C ARG A 156 11.09 26.10 -1.76
N ALA A 157 11.40 25.92 -0.47
CA ALA A 157 12.74 25.61 0.00
C ALA A 157 13.31 24.31 -0.61
N TYR A 158 12.47 23.29 -0.78
CA TYR A 158 12.85 22.03 -1.43
C TYR A 158 13.25 22.23 -2.89
N ARG A 159 12.48 23.02 -3.66
CA ARG A 159 12.82 23.34 -5.05
C ARG A 159 14.14 24.10 -5.14
N ASP A 160 14.36 25.05 -4.25
CA ASP A 160 15.58 25.86 -4.22
C ASP A 160 16.83 25.02 -3.88
N LYS A 161 16.71 24.07 -2.94
CA LYS A 161 17.82 23.19 -2.53
C LYS A 161 18.18 22.13 -3.56
N VAL A 162 17.19 21.54 -4.24
CA VAL A 162 17.37 20.30 -5.03
C VAL A 162 17.58 20.54 -6.52
N GLN A 163 17.48 21.79 -7.03
CA GLN A 163 17.70 22.17 -8.44
C GLN A 163 17.06 21.17 -9.44
N ALA A 164 15.74 21.05 -9.34
CA ALA A 164 14.95 19.90 -9.78
C ALA A 164 15.13 19.41 -11.24
N GLU A 165 15.78 18.26 -11.41
CA GLU A 165 15.48 17.31 -12.49
C GLU A 165 14.96 15.95 -11.98
N ASN A 166 15.12 15.61 -10.69
CA ASN A 166 14.73 14.29 -10.18
C ASN A 166 13.40 14.29 -9.41
N SER A 167 12.49 13.50 -9.97
CA SER A 167 11.06 13.38 -9.73
C SER A 167 10.72 12.83 -8.34
N ASN A 168 10.24 13.71 -7.45
CA ASN A 168 9.37 13.35 -6.33
C ASN A 168 8.14 14.26 -6.38
N SER A 169 7.47 14.23 -7.53
CA SER A 169 6.28 15.06 -7.74
C SER A 169 5.13 14.56 -6.86
N LEU A 170 4.23 15.46 -6.45
CA LEU A 170 2.99 15.08 -5.77
C LEU A 170 2.23 14.00 -6.54
N LEU A 171 2.28 14.02 -7.88
CA LEU A 171 1.65 13.01 -8.73
C LEU A 171 2.23 11.61 -8.48
N ASP A 172 3.54 11.50 -8.24
CA ASP A 172 4.19 10.23 -7.93
C ASP A 172 3.75 9.70 -6.57
N TRP A 173 3.62 10.59 -5.57
CA TRP A 173 3.07 10.23 -4.27
C TRP A 173 1.61 9.77 -4.35
N LYS A 174 0.75 10.47 -5.11
CA LYS A 174 -0.64 10.06 -5.34
C LYS A 174 -0.72 8.67 -5.97
N LYS A 175 0.11 8.38 -6.97
CA LYS A 175 0.20 7.04 -7.59
C LYS A 175 0.71 6.01 -6.58
N ARG A 176 1.71 6.36 -5.78
CA ARG A 176 2.32 5.48 -4.78
C ARG A 176 1.34 5.09 -3.68
N VAL A 177 0.66 6.06 -3.05
CA VAL A 177 -0.37 5.80 -2.02
C VAL A 177 -1.45 4.86 -2.54
N ARG A 178 -1.97 5.11 -3.74
CA ARG A 178 -3.00 4.26 -4.37
C ARG A 178 -2.52 2.83 -4.66
N ARG A 179 -1.25 2.64 -5.06
CA ARG A 179 -0.66 1.31 -5.28
C ARG A 179 -0.43 0.59 -3.95
N VAL A 180 0.13 1.29 -2.97
CA VAL A 180 0.47 0.75 -1.65
C VAL A 180 -0.78 0.23 -0.96
N SER A 181 -1.83 1.05 -0.87
CA SER A 181 -3.05 0.71 -0.13
C SER A 181 -3.86 -0.45 -0.73
N ARG A 182 -3.53 -0.91 -1.95
CA ARG A 182 -4.26 -1.96 -2.69
C ARG A 182 -3.47 -3.26 -2.83
N ASN A 183 -2.19 -3.26 -2.47
CA ASN A 183 -1.31 -4.39 -2.71
C ASN A 183 -1.15 -5.22 -1.43
N SER A 184 -1.62 -6.46 -1.45
CA SER A 184 -1.54 -7.38 -0.30
C SER A 184 -0.11 -7.78 0.06
N ILE A 185 0.87 -7.48 -0.80
CA ILE A 185 2.28 -7.75 -0.50
C ILE A 185 2.75 -7.13 0.82
N TYR A 186 2.14 -6.03 1.27
CA TYR A 186 2.52 -5.39 2.52
C TYR A 186 2.14 -6.19 3.78
N THR A 187 1.27 -7.20 3.65
CA THR A 187 0.89 -8.11 4.74
C THR A 187 1.84 -9.30 4.91
N GLY A 188 2.96 -9.32 4.17
CA GLY A 188 3.89 -10.45 4.17
C GLY A 188 3.40 -11.64 3.34
N THR A 189 2.31 -11.46 2.57
CA THR A 189 1.73 -12.51 1.72
C THR A 189 1.91 -12.23 0.24
N ILE A 190 2.17 -13.28 -0.51
CA ILE A 190 2.17 -13.28 -1.97
C ILE A 190 0.98 -14.10 -2.41
N THR A 191 0.06 -13.47 -3.12
CA THR A 191 -1.10 -14.15 -3.69
C THR A 191 -0.73 -14.70 -5.07
N LEU A 192 -0.76 -16.01 -5.22
CA LEU A 192 -0.78 -16.68 -6.53
C LEU A 192 -2.23 -16.86 -6.97
N GLU A 193 -2.58 -16.26 -8.09
CA GLU A 193 -3.88 -16.48 -8.72
C GLU A 193 -3.73 -17.55 -9.80
N ARG A 194 -4.41 -18.69 -9.66
CA ARG A 194 -4.39 -19.77 -10.64
C ARG A 194 -5.80 -20.18 -11.03
N ARG A 195 -5.98 -20.63 -12.27
CA ARG A 195 -7.21 -21.30 -12.69
C ARG A 195 -6.89 -22.78 -12.85
N LEU A 196 -7.48 -23.61 -11.98
CA LEU A 196 -7.31 -25.05 -12.03
C LEU A 196 -7.94 -25.61 -13.33
N GLY A 197 -7.24 -26.49 -14.06
CA GLY A 197 -7.79 -27.15 -15.25
C GLY A 197 -6.85 -27.14 -16.46
N SER A 198 -7.19 -27.93 -17.48
CA SER A 198 -6.48 -27.90 -18.76
C SER A 198 -6.57 -26.51 -19.41
N PRO A 199 -5.59 -26.09 -20.24
CA PRO A 199 -5.61 -24.76 -20.88
C PRO A 199 -6.93 -24.43 -21.60
N SER A 200 -7.62 -25.45 -22.13
CA SER A 200 -8.93 -25.35 -22.77
C SER A 200 -10.10 -25.02 -21.82
N LEU A 201 -9.99 -25.37 -20.53
CA LEU A 201 -11.04 -25.19 -19.52
C LEU A 201 -10.72 -24.08 -18.52
N GLN A 202 -9.49 -23.56 -18.49
CA GLN A 202 -9.06 -22.49 -17.57
C GLN A 202 -9.99 -21.27 -17.58
N LYS A 203 -10.60 -20.92 -18.72
CA LYS A 203 -11.54 -19.77 -18.77
C LYS A 203 -12.82 -19.99 -17.93
N GLN A 204 -13.22 -21.24 -17.71
CA GLN A 204 -14.46 -21.65 -17.03
C GLN A 204 -14.23 -22.04 -15.57
N CYS A 205 -12.99 -22.27 -15.16
CA CYS A 205 -12.67 -22.68 -13.80
C CYS A 205 -12.52 -21.49 -12.85
N ALA A 206 -12.92 -21.70 -11.59
CA ALA A 206 -12.80 -20.72 -10.54
C ALA A 206 -11.32 -20.33 -10.31
N LEU A 207 -11.10 -19.03 -10.07
CA LEU A 207 -9.80 -18.52 -9.70
C LEU A 207 -9.48 -18.98 -8.27
N GLU A 208 -8.47 -19.82 -8.11
CA GLU A 208 -7.91 -20.19 -6.83
C GLU A 208 -6.83 -19.19 -6.44
N ARG A 209 -6.88 -18.73 -5.19
CA ARG A 209 -5.87 -17.84 -4.61
C ARG A 209 -5.10 -18.61 -3.55
N VAL A 210 -3.79 -18.73 -3.75
CA VAL A 210 -2.88 -19.33 -2.77
C VAL A 210 -2.05 -18.20 -2.15
N GLU A 211 -2.19 -18.01 -0.84
CA GLU A 211 -1.34 -17.07 -0.08
C GLU A 211 -0.06 -17.78 0.36
N LEU A 212 1.07 -17.17 0.05
CA LEU A 212 2.39 -17.65 0.44
C LEU A 212 3.08 -16.58 1.29
N PHE A 213 3.52 -16.95 2.49
CA PHE A 213 4.27 -16.05 3.37
C PHE A 213 5.74 -16.14 3.02
N ASP A 214 6.37 -15.02 2.66
CA ASP A 214 7.73 -15.05 2.09
C ASP A 214 8.64 -13.90 2.52
N HIS A 215 8.10 -12.94 3.26
CA HIS A 215 8.85 -11.77 3.71
C HIS A 215 8.20 -11.12 4.91
N GLN A 216 8.95 -10.24 5.58
CA GLN A 216 8.47 -9.50 6.73
C GLN A 216 7.31 -8.59 6.35
N ALA A 217 6.18 -8.70 7.04
CA ALA A 217 5.05 -7.81 6.86
C ALA A 217 5.37 -6.39 7.35
N LEU A 218 4.92 -5.38 6.60
CA LEU A 218 4.97 -3.98 7.01
C LEU A 218 3.67 -3.53 7.68
N VAL A 219 2.56 -4.22 7.40
CA VAL A 219 1.25 -3.97 7.99
C VAL A 219 0.55 -5.27 8.32
N SER A 220 -0.36 -5.25 9.29
CA SER A 220 -1.14 -6.44 9.64
C SER A 220 -2.16 -6.77 8.55
N LYS A 221 -2.59 -8.04 8.50
CA LYS A 221 -3.62 -8.48 7.55
C LYS A 221 -4.95 -7.80 7.85
N GLU A 222 -5.27 -7.62 9.13
CA GLU A 222 -6.49 -6.98 9.61
C GLU A 222 -6.57 -5.52 9.14
N GLN A 223 -5.48 -4.76 9.30
CA GLN A 223 -5.41 -3.37 8.88
C GLN A 223 -5.58 -3.25 7.35
N PHE A 224 -4.90 -4.12 6.58
CA PHE A 224 -5.04 -4.17 5.13
C PHE A 224 -6.48 -4.50 4.70
N GLU A 225 -7.12 -5.48 5.34
CA GLU A 225 -8.49 -5.89 5.02
C GLU A 225 -9.53 -4.83 5.39
N GLN A 226 -9.33 -4.08 6.47
CA GLN A 226 -10.19 -2.95 6.84
C GLN A 226 -10.15 -1.86 5.78
N VAL A 227 -8.95 -1.41 5.38
CA VAL A 227 -8.78 -0.42 4.30
C VAL A 227 -9.39 -0.94 2.99
N ASN A 228 -9.22 -2.23 2.67
CA ASN A 228 -9.77 -2.80 1.43
C ASN A 228 -11.27 -3.06 1.44
N ARG A 229 -11.89 -3.32 2.60
CA ARG A 229 -13.35 -3.40 2.71
C ARG A 229 -13.98 -2.07 2.30
N ILE A 230 -13.45 -0.99 2.83
CA ILE A 230 -13.93 0.37 2.56
C ILE A 230 -13.68 0.76 1.09
N LEU A 231 -12.54 0.35 0.52
CA LEU A 231 -12.28 0.50 -0.92
C LEU A 231 -13.32 -0.21 -1.81
N LYS A 232 -13.84 -1.36 -1.37
CA LYS A 232 -14.83 -2.15 -2.13
C LYS A 232 -16.23 -1.58 -1.98
N GLU A 233 -16.59 -1.10 -0.79
CA GLU A 233 -17.89 -0.48 -0.50
C GLU A 233 -18.05 0.83 -1.29
N ALA A 234 -17.05 1.72 -1.26
CA ALA A 234 -17.07 2.98 -2.01
C ALA A 234 -17.17 2.80 -3.54
N LYS A 235 -16.69 1.66 -4.09
CA LYS A 235 -16.85 1.33 -5.51
C LYS A 235 -18.27 0.90 -5.86
N ARG A 236 -18.95 0.19 -4.95
CA ARG A 236 -20.33 -0.28 -5.18
C ARG A 236 -21.31 0.88 -5.19
N GLU A 237 -21.13 1.86 -4.32
CA GLU A 237 -21.98 3.06 -4.26
C GLU A 237 -21.88 3.93 -5.53
N LYS A 238 -20.68 4.12 -6.08
CA LYS A 238 -20.52 4.82 -7.37
C LYS A 238 -21.25 4.12 -8.52
N THR A 239 -21.30 2.80 -8.52
CA THR A 239 -21.96 2.03 -9.59
C THR A 239 -23.49 2.12 -9.48
N HIS A 240 -24.02 2.36 -8.27
CA HIS A 240 -25.46 2.49 -8.04
C HIS A 240 -26.01 3.90 -8.29
N MET A 241 -25.17 4.95 -8.27
CA MET A 241 -25.58 6.32 -8.61
C MET A 241 -25.51 6.64 -10.12
N GLU A 242 -24.96 5.73 -10.93
CA GLU A 242 -24.84 5.87 -12.39
C GLU A 242 -25.92 5.06 -13.17
N ILE A 243 -26.95 4.54 -12.48
CA ILE A 243 -28.12 3.84 -13.07
C ILE A 243 -29.38 4.65 -12.79
#